data_AF-A0A2E3PC53-F1
#
_entry.id   AF-A0A2E3PC53-F1
#
_cell.length_a   1.000
_cell.length_b   1.000
_cell.length_c   1.000
_cell.angle_alpha   90.00
_cell.angle_beta   90.00
_cell.angle_gamma   90.00
#
_symmetry.space_group_name_H-M   'P 1'
#
loop_
_entity.id
_entity.type
_entity.pdbx_description
1 polymer ?
#
loop_
_entity_poly.entity_id
_entity_poly.type
_entity_poly.pdbx_seq_one_letter_code
_entity_poly.pdbx_strand_id
1 'polypeptide(L)'
;MISGLVPPTSGEVITTGSMSWPVGFAGSFSGDMTGAQNVKFVARVYGADTDETRDFVEEFADLGEHFHMPVRTYSSGMRGRLAFGLSMAFQFDTYLVDETTAAGDGAFREKANALFLARMKHSGAVVVNHSMTMIRELCDVGVVLEGGQPTYYEDLDEAIAAHENNMRRATRATIDKMVSATRARAGRS
;
A
#
# COMPACT_ATOMS: atom_id res chain seq x y z
N MET A 1 -4.56 4.18 11.22
CA MET A 1 -5.91 4.54 11.71
C MET A 1 -6.96 3.64 11.08
N ILE A 2 -7.18 3.74 9.76
CA ILE A 2 -8.22 2.94 9.07
C ILE A 2 -8.00 1.43 9.24
N SER A 3 -6.76 0.95 9.18
CA SER A 3 -6.37 -0.45 9.42
C SER A 3 -6.52 -0.95 10.87
N GLY A 4 -6.93 -0.10 11.82
CA GLY A 4 -6.98 -0.45 13.24
C GLY A 4 -5.63 -0.48 13.98
N LEU A 5 -4.50 -0.28 13.28
CA LEU A 5 -3.15 -0.34 13.89
C LEU A 5 -2.85 0.80 14.88
N VAL A 6 -3.52 1.95 14.71
CA VAL A 6 -3.34 3.14 15.56
C VAL A 6 -4.72 3.72 15.84
N PRO A 7 -5.11 3.88 17.12
CA PRO A 7 -6.40 4.46 17.47
C PRO A 7 -6.45 5.95 17.14
N PRO A 8 -7.62 6.51 16.79
CA PRO A 8 -7.77 7.95 16.62
C PRO A 8 -7.70 8.65 17.99
N THR A 9 -7.20 9.88 18.02
CA THR A 9 -7.19 10.71 19.25
C THR A 9 -8.61 11.08 19.69
N SER A 10 -9.53 11.25 18.74
CA SER A 10 -10.94 11.55 18.96
C SER A 10 -11.80 11.04 17.79
N GLY A 11 -13.10 10.87 18.03
CA GLY A 11 -14.03 10.27 17.07
C GLY A 11 -13.93 8.75 17.01
N GLU A 12 -14.53 8.16 15.99
CA GLU A 12 -14.55 6.72 15.76
C GLU A 12 -14.31 6.39 14.29
N VAL A 13 -13.75 5.20 14.04
CA VAL A 13 -13.59 4.64 12.69
C VAL A 13 -14.54 3.47 12.59
N ILE A 14 -15.58 3.60 11.78
CA ILE A 14 -16.56 2.56 11.53
C ILE A 14 -16.18 1.85 10.24
N THR A 15 -15.91 0.55 10.32
CA THR A 15 -15.66 -0.31 9.17
C THR A 15 -16.77 -1.36 9.08
N THR A 16 -17.15 -1.72 7.85
CA THR A 16 -18.06 -2.84 7.59
C THR A 16 -17.29 -3.92 6.86
N GLY A 17 -17.50 -5.17 7.26
CA GLY A 17 -16.71 -6.29 6.75
C GLY A 17 -15.27 -6.33 7.27
N SER A 18 -14.49 -7.19 6.66
CA SER A 18 -13.09 -7.46 6.92
C SER A 18 -12.18 -6.51 6.13
N MET A 19 -11.13 -6.05 6.79
CA MET A 19 -10.15 -5.14 6.20
C MET A 19 -8.77 -5.76 6.22
N SER A 20 -8.05 -5.66 5.11
CA SER A 20 -6.66 -6.11 5.05
C SER A 20 -5.74 -5.16 5.84
N TRP A 21 -4.57 -5.66 6.23
CA TRP A 21 -3.44 -4.77 6.51
C TRP A 21 -2.95 -4.14 5.20
N PRO A 22 -2.10 -3.09 5.24
CA PRO A 22 -1.49 -2.56 4.03
C PRO A 22 -0.81 -3.68 3.24
N VAL A 23 -1.28 -3.95 2.03
CA VAL A 23 -0.80 -5.03 1.16
C VAL A 23 0.72 -4.92 1.05
N GLY A 24 1.49 -6.01 1.06
CA GLY A 24 2.95 -5.89 0.92
C GLY A 24 3.70 -5.32 2.15
N PHE A 25 3.00 -4.98 3.23
CA PHE A 25 3.63 -4.66 4.51
C PHE A 25 4.27 -5.91 5.12
N ALA A 26 5.60 -5.93 5.17
CA ALA A 26 6.39 -7.03 5.72
C ALA A 26 6.70 -6.88 7.23
N GLY A 27 6.17 -5.86 7.91
CA GLY A 27 6.48 -5.61 9.32
C GLY A 27 5.92 -6.65 10.30
N SER A 28 5.06 -7.54 9.83
CA SER A 28 4.52 -8.68 10.58
C SER A 28 5.44 -9.92 10.55
N PHE A 29 6.51 -9.92 9.75
CA PHE A 29 7.39 -11.08 9.64
C PHE A 29 8.45 -11.12 10.71
N SER A 30 8.60 -12.30 11.34
CA SER A 30 9.76 -12.62 12.15
C SER A 30 10.94 -12.97 11.25
N GLY A 31 12.06 -12.26 11.43
CA GLY A 31 13.29 -12.48 10.67
C GLY A 31 13.95 -13.83 10.92
N ASP A 32 13.72 -14.44 12.08
CA ASP A 32 14.29 -15.74 12.46
C ASP A 32 13.47 -16.92 11.92
N MET A 33 12.21 -16.67 11.55
CA MET A 33 11.35 -17.66 10.92
C MET A 33 11.58 -17.70 9.41
N THR A 34 11.37 -18.86 8.81
CA THR A 34 11.36 -19.03 7.35
C THR A 34 10.13 -18.35 6.73
N GLY A 35 10.14 -18.14 5.41
CA GLY A 35 8.96 -17.67 4.68
C GLY A 35 7.75 -18.57 4.94
N ALA A 36 7.92 -19.89 4.79
CA ALA A 36 6.88 -20.88 5.08
C ALA A 36 6.34 -20.78 6.51
N GLN A 37 7.21 -20.62 7.50
CA GLN A 37 6.78 -20.49 8.91
C GLN A 37 6.01 -19.20 9.15
N ASN A 38 6.45 -18.08 8.58
CA ASN A 38 5.73 -16.80 8.68
C ASN A 38 4.32 -16.89 8.06
N VAL A 39 4.22 -17.48 6.87
CA VAL A 39 2.93 -17.68 6.18
C VAL A 39 1.99 -18.53 7.02
N LYS A 40 2.47 -19.68 7.51
CA LYS A 40 1.66 -20.56 8.37
C LYS A 40 1.26 -19.90 9.69
N PHE A 41 2.10 -19.05 10.25
CA PHE A 41 1.76 -18.31 11.46
C PHE A 41 0.59 -17.36 11.22
N VAL A 42 0.67 -16.54 10.17
CA VAL A 42 -0.41 -15.60 9.82
C VAL A 42 -1.68 -16.35 9.44
N ALA A 43 -1.60 -17.44 8.67
CA ALA A 43 -2.76 -18.27 8.35
C ALA A 43 -3.52 -18.75 9.60
N ARG A 44 -2.79 -19.18 10.64
CA ARG A 44 -3.42 -19.58 11.92
C ARG A 44 -4.08 -18.40 12.64
N VAL A 45 -3.46 -17.23 12.64
CA VAL A 45 -4.03 -16.02 13.26
C VAL A 45 -5.37 -15.66 12.62
N TYR A 46 -5.49 -15.85 11.30
CA TYR A 46 -6.72 -15.58 10.54
C TYR A 46 -7.66 -16.78 10.43
N GLY A 47 -7.36 -17.91 11.08
CA GLY A 47 -8.20 -19.12 11.05
C GLY A 47 -8.30 -19.79 9.66
N ALA A 48 -7.33 -19.56 8.78
CA ALA A 48 -7.27 -20.14 7.46
C ALA A 48 -6.51 -21.48 7.45
N ASP A 49 -6.71 -22.29 6.40
CA ASP A 49 -5.94 -23.50 6.17
C ASP A 49 -4.46 -23.15 5.95
N THR A 50 -3.59 -23.71 6.80
CA THR A 50 -2.18 -23.34 6.82
C THR A 50 -1.38 -23.93 5.66
N ASP A 51 -1.79 -25.09 5.15
CA ASP A 51 -1.07 -25.77 4.06
C ASP A 51 -1.52 -25.20 2.72
N GLU A 52 -2.82 -24.98 2.52
CA GLU A 52 -3.35 -24.30 1.32
C GLU A 52 -2.78 -22.88 1.21
N THR A 53 -2.79 -22.11 2.30
CA THR A 53 -2.23 -20.76 2.33
C THR A 53 -0.73 -20.78 2.06
N ARG A 54 0.02 -21.76 2.61
CA ARG A 54 1.45 -21.91 2.31
C ARG A 54 1.66 -22.15 0.82
N ASP A 55 0.97 -23.13 0.24
CA ASP A 55 1.18 -23.57 -1.13
C ASP A 55 0.88 -22.45 -2.12
N PHE A 56 -0.22 -21.73 -1.91
CA PHE A 56 -0.56 -20.54 -2.68
C PHE A 56 0.54 -19.47 -2.62
N VAL A 57 1.04 -19.15 -1.42
CA VAL A 57 2.04 -18.09 -1.25
C VAL A 57 3.40 -18.53 -1.81
N GLU A 58 3.79 -19.79 -1.67
CA GLU A 58 5.03 -20.35 -2.22
C GLU A 58 5.04 -20.22 -3.75
N GLU A 59 3.96 -20.64 -4.41
CA GLU A 59 3.80 -20.52 -5.86
C GLU A 59 3.71 -19.06 -6.32
N PHE A 60 2.99 -18.21 -5.58
CA PHE A 60 2.83 -16.82 -5.96
C PHE A 60 4.15 -16.06 -5.82
N ALA A 61 4.81 -16.14 -4.67
CA ALA A 61 5.98 -15.33 -4.33
C ALA A 61 7.22 -15.70 -5.15
N ASP A 62 7.27 -16.91 -5.72
CA ASP A 62 8.33 -17.40 -6.61
C ASP A 62 9.73 -17.15 -6.02
N LEU A 63 9.91 -17.63 -4.78
CA LEU A 63 11.15 -17.47 -4.01
C LEU A 63 12.06 -18.70 -4.08
N GLY A 64 11.59 -19.82 -4.65
CA GLY A 64 12.30 -21.09 -4.69
C GLY A 64 12.77 -21.54 -3.30
N GLU A 65 14.00 -22.03 -3.21
CA GLU A 65 14.59 -22.52 -1.95
C GLU A 65 14.60 -21.46 -0.83
N HIS A 66 14.64 -20.16 -1.19
CA HIS A 66 14.63 -19.10 -0.19
C HIS A 66 13.34 -19.08 0.63
N PHE A 67 12.22 -19.61 0.12
CA PHE A 67 10.97 -19.71 0.88
C PHE A 67 11.15 -20.50 2.20
N HIS A 68 12.09 -21.43 2.21
CA HIS A 68 12.45 -22.27 3.36
C HIS A 68 13.67 -21.75 4.13
N MET A 69 14.17 -20.56 3.81
CA MET A 69 15.25 -19.87 4.53
C MET A 69 14.71 -18.76 5.44
N PRO A 70 15.43 -18.37 6.52
CA PRO A 70 15.03 -17.29 7.42
C PRO A 70 14.81 -15.95 6.69
N VAL A 71 13.71 -15.25 6.99
CA VAL A 71 13.33 -13.98 6.30
C VAL A 71 14.37 -12.88 6.48
N ARG A 72 15.21 -12.92 7.53
CA ARG A 72 16.33 -11.98 7.68
C ARG A 72 17.34 -12.02 6.53
N THR A 73 17.40 -13.12 5.76
CA THR A 73 18.30 -13.24 4.59
C THR A 73 17.69 -12.67 3.31
N TYR A 74 16.43 -12.22 3.34
CA TYR A 74 15.71 -11.80 2.14
C TYR A 74 16.10 -10.38 1.72
N SER A 75 16.14 -10.15 0.41
CA SER A 75 16.16 -8.80 -0.14
C SER A 75 14.85 -8.06 0.12
N SER A 76 14.82 -6.74 -0.09
CA SER A 76 13.57 -5.96 -0.04
C SER A 76 12.53 -6.49 -1.04
N GLY A 77 12.94 -6.85 -2.25
CA GLY A 77 12.07 -7.42 -3.28
C GLY A 77 11.45 -8.75 -2.84
N MET A 78 12.26 -9.67 -2.31
CA MET A 78 11.75 -10.97 -1.82
C MET A 78 10.75 -10.80 -0.67
N ARG A 79 11.02 -9.89 0.27
CA ARG A 79 10.08 -9.56 1.35
C ARG A 79 8.77 -9.00 0.81
N GLY A 80 8.84 -8.10 -0.18
CA GLY A 80 7.67 -7.55 -0.85
C GLY A 80 6.83 -8.64 -1.54
N ARG A 81 7.47 -9.56 -2.27
CA ARG A 81 6.79 -10.70 -2.93
C ARG A 81 6.06 -11.60 -1.93
N LEU A 82 6.74 -11.97 -0.83
CA LEU A 82 6.16 -12.77 0.24
C LEU A 82 4.97 -12.06 0.89
N ALA A 83 5.14 -10.79 1.26
CA ALA A 83 4.10 -10.00 1.91
C ALA A 83 2.88 -9.79 1.01
N PHE A 84 3.09 -9.55 -0.28
CA PHE A 84 2.02 -9.41 -1.25
C PHE A 84 1.26 -10.72 -1.43
N GLY A 85 1.96 -11.83 -1.66
CA GLY A 85 1.35 -13.16 -1.80
C GLY A 85 0.51 -13.52 -0.58
N LEU A 86 1.07 -13.31 0.61
CA LEU A 86 0.33 -13.55 1.86
C LEU A 86 -0.92 -12.69 1.98
N SER A 87 -0.86 -11.41 1.60
CA SER A 87 -2.03 -10.53 1.65
C SER A 87 -3.14 -11.00 0.70
N MET A 88 -2.78 -11.53 -0.47
CA MET A 88 -3.72 -12.04 -1.46
C MET A 88 -4.27 -13.43 -1.14
N ALA A 89 -3.62 -14.18 -0.24
CA ALA A 89 -4.08 -15.50 0.17
C ALA A 89 -5.41 -15.46 0.95
N PHE A 90 -5.67 -14.36 1.66
CA PHE A 90 -6.91 -14.16 2.41
C PHE A 90 -7.91 -13.33 1.61
N GLN A 91 -9.20 -13.60 1.75
CA GLN A 91 -10.29 -12.82 1.16
C GLN A 91 -10.77 -11.75 2.14
N PHE A 92 -10.43 -10.48 1.84
CA PHE A 92 -10.93 -9.32 2.58
C PHE A 92 -12.03 -8.62 1.78
N ASP A 93 -12.94 -7.96 2.48
CA ASP A 93 -13.96 -7.11 1.86
C ASP A 93 -13.33 -5.79 1.36
N THR A 94 -12.32 -5.28 2.07
CA THR A 94 -11.57 -4.07 1.68
C THR A 94 -10.07 -4.26 1.83
N TYR A 95 -9.33 -3.97 0.75
CA TYR A 95 -7.86 -3.98 0.75
C TYR A 95 -7.27 -2.58 0.92
N LEU A 96 -6.22 -2.48 1.72
CA LEU A 96 -5.46 -1.23 1.88
C LEU A 96 -4.19 -1.31 1.01
N VAL A 97 -4.08 -0.43 0.02
CA VAL A 97 -2.96 -0.41 -0.92
C VAL A 97 -2.22 0.91 -0.78
N ASP A 98 -0.94 0.83 -0.45
CA ASP A 98 -0.05 1.99 -0.33
C ASP A 98 1.08 1.91 -1.37
N GLU A 99 1.65 3.04 -1.78
CA GLU A 99 2.60 3.14 -2.90
C GLU A 99 3.86 2.29 -2.71
N THR A 100 4.26 2.09 -1.45
CA THR A 100 5.44 1.31 -1.06
C THR A 100 5.32 -0.19 -1.33
N THR A 101 4.16 -0.65 -1.79
CA THR A 101 3.78 -2.06 -1.86
C THR A 101 3.99 -2.66 -3.24
N ALA A 102 4.62 -1.90 -4.16
CA ALA A 102 5.05 -2.37 -5.47
C ALA A 102 6.05 -3.52 -5.33
N ALA A 103 5.54 -4.73 -5.52
CA ALA A 103 6.28 -5.96 -5.39
C ALA A 103 7.36 -6.08 -6.48
N GLY A 104 8.62 -6.01 -6.06
CA GLY A 104 9.77 -6.55 -6.79
C GLY A 104 10.07 -5.94 -8.17
N ASP A 105 10.61 -6.77 -9.06
CA ASP A 105 10.97 -6.44 -10.44
C ASP A 105 9.73 -6.35 -11.37
N GLY A 106 9.93 -5.82 -12.58
CA GLY A 106 8.85 -5.55 -13.53
C GLY A 106 8.00 -6.78 -13.89
N ALA A 107 8.62 -7.95 -14.00
CA ALA A 107 7.91 -9.20 -14.32
C ALA A 107 6.97 -9.65 -13.18
N PHE A 108 7.42 -9.53 -11.93
CA PHE A 108 6.55 -9.86 -10.79
C PHE A 108 5.41 -8.86 -10.63
N ARG A 109 5.66 -7.59 -10.96
CA ARG A 109 4.64 -6.53 -10.88
C ARG A 109 3.43 -6.82 -11.77
N GLU A 110 3.64 -7.34 -12.98
CA GLU A 110 2.53 -7.73 -13.87
C GLU A 110 1.69 -8.87 -13.25
N LYS A 111 2.35 -9.91 -12.70
CA LYS A 111 1.68 -11.02 -11.99
C LYS A 111 0.88 -10.50 -10.78
N ALA A 112 1.48 -9.62 -9.98
CA ALA A 112 0.85 -9.02 -8.82
C ALA A 112 -0.37 -8.16 -9.18
N ASN A 113 -0.24 -7.33 -10.22
CA ASN A 113 -1.35 -6.52 -10.72
C ASN A 113 -2.51 -7.38 -11.24
N ALA A 114 -2.20 -8.44 -12.01
CA ALA A 114 -3.24 -9.34 -12.53
C ALA A 114 -4.03 -10.02 -11.41
N LEU A 115 -3.33 -10.53 -10.38
CA LEU A 115 -3.97 -11.14 -9.21
C LEU A 115 -4.78 -10.12 -8.41
N PHE A 116 -4.24 -8.92 -8.21
CA PHE A 116 -4.92 -7.83 -7.51
C PHE A 116 -6.22 -7.42 -8.22
N LEU A 117 -6.16 -7.16 -9.52
CA LEU A 117 -7.34 -6.82 -10.32
C LEU A 117 -8.38 -7.94 -10.31
N ALA A 118 -7.95 -9.21 -10.34
CA ALA A 118 -8.87 -10.34 -10.18
C ALA A 118 -9.56 -10.32 -8.82
N ARG A 119 -8.84 -9.96 -7.74
CA ARG A 119 -9.42 -9.81 -6.40
C ARG A 119 -10.40 -8.64 -6.31
N MET A 120 -10.09 -7.51 -6.94
CA MET A 120 -10.94 -6.30 -6.91
C MET A 120 -12.30 -6.49 -7.59
N LYS A 121 -12.51 -7.55 -8.37
CA LYS A 121 -13.84 -7.88 -8.91
C LYS A 121 -14.87 -8.23 -7.83
N HIS A 122 -14.40 -8.59 -6.63
CA HIS A 122 -15.24 -9.07 -5.53
C HIS A 122 -14.94 -8.35 -4.20
N SER A 123 -14.03 -7.38 -4.19
CA SER A 123 -13.56 -6.68 -3.00
C SER A 123 -13.35 -5.20 -3.32
N GLY A 124 -13.51 -4.33 -2.33
CA GLY A 124 -13.11 -2.92 -2.44
C GLY A 124 -11.62 -2.71 -2.16
N ALA A 125 -11.10 -1.52 -2.49
CA ALA A 125 -9.79 -1.08 -2.05
C ALA A 125 -9.75 0.40 -1.70
N VAL A 126 -8.90 0.74 -0.75
CA VAL A 126 -8.43 2.10 -0.48
C VAL A 126 -7.00 2.19 -1.00
N VAL A 127 -6.79 2.97 -2.05
CA VAL A 127 -5.50 3.10 -2.74
C VAL A 127 -4.89 4.46 -2.45
N VAL A 128 -3.62 4.47 -2.06
CA VAL A 128 -2.79 5.66 -1.92
C VAL A 128 -1.60 5.53 -2.86
N ASN A 129 -1.48 6.43 -3.84
CA ASN A 129 -0.43 6.39 -4.85
C ASN A 129 -0.14 7.77 -5.46
N HIS A 130 1.13 8.06 -5.77
CA HIS A 130 1.54 9.26 -6.51
C HIS A 130 1.35 9.13 -8.04
N SER A 131 1.14 7.94 -8.59
CA SER A 131 0.87 7.72 -10.00
C SER A 131 -0.60 7.93 -10.35
N MET A 132 -0.92 9.08 -10.95
CA MET A 132 -2.29 9.39 -11.39
C MET A 132 -2.82 8.42 -12.46
N THR A 133 -1.92 7.79 -13.24
CA THR A 133 -2.30 6.73 -14.18
C THR A 133 -2.86 5.52 -13.44
N MET A 134 -2.16 5.06 -12.40
CA MET A 134 -2.62 3.92 -11.59
C MET A 134 -3.90 4.24 -10.80
N ILE A 135 -4.02 5.47 -10.30
CA ILE A 135 -5.25 5.92 -9.62
C ILE A 135 -6.45 5.83 -10.58
N ARG A 136 -6.32 6.31 -11.83
CA ARG A 136 -7.37 6.21 -12.84
C ARG A 136 -7.74 4.78 -13.22
N GLU A 137 -6.78 3.86 -13.18
CA GLU A 137 -7.02 2.46 -13.52
C GLU A 137 -7.72 1.68 -12.39
N LEU A 138 -7.53 2.09 -11.13
CA LEU A 138 -7.93 1.30 -9.97
C LEU A 138 -9.08 1.89 -9.14
N CYS A 139 -9.34 3.18 -9.26
CA CYS A 139 -10.29 3.88 -8.38
C CYS A 139 -11.51 4.35 -9.17
N ASP A 140 -12.67 4.33 -8.53
CA ASP A 140 -13.91 4.89 -9.07
C ASP A 140 -14.16 6.32 -8.57
N VAL A 141 -13.71 6.62 -7.35
CA VAL A 141 -13.95 7.89 -6.63
C VAL A 141 -12.67 8.34 -5.91
N GLY A 142 -12.60 9.61 -5.50
CA GLY A 142 -11.39 10.20 -4.91
C GLY A 142 -11.62 10.88 -3.57
N VAL A 143 -10.62 10.83 -2.70
CA VAL A 143 -10.52 11.68 -1.51
C VAL A 143 -9.20 12.44 -1.55
N VAL A 144 -9.28 13.77 -1.56
CA VAL A 144 -8.10 14.64 -1.51
C VAL A 144 -7.90 15.13 -0.09
N LEU A 145 -6.72 14.88 0.48
CA LEU A 145 -6.35 15.34 1.82
C LEU A 145 -5.45 16.57 1.73
N GLU A 146 -5.89 17.71 2.27
CA GLU A 146 -5.11 18.95 2.32
C GLU A 146 -5.10 19.51 3.74
N GLY A 147 -3.92 19.75 4.32
CA GLY A 147 -3.81 20.34 5.66
C GLY A 147 -4.51 19.53 6.77
N GLY A 148 -4.67 18.22 6.58
CA GLY A 148 -5.42 17.33 7.48
C GLY A 148 -6.94 17.35 7.27
N GLN A 149 -7.45 18.05 6.25
CA GLN A 149 -8.87 18.09 5.90
C GLN A 149 -9.13 17.25 4.64
N PRO A 150 -9.96 16.19 4.72
CA PRO A 150 -10.32 15.40 3.55
C PRO A 150 -11.50 16.02 2.81
N THR A 151 -11.43 16.03 1.49
CA THR A 151 -12.54 16.38 0.59
C THR A 151 -12.85 15.19 -0.31
N TYR A 152 -14.09 14.72 -0.29
CA TYR A 152 -14.57 13.63 -1.13
C TYR A 152 -15.05 14.15 -2.49
N TYR A 153 -14.79 13.37 -3.54
CA TYR A 153 -15.17 13.62 -4.92
C TYR A 153 -15.75 12.34 -5.51
N GLU A 154 -16.97 12.44 -6.05
CA GLU A 154 -17.59 11.35 -6.82
C GLU A 154 -16.91 11.19 -8.19
N ASP A 155 -16.48 12.29 -8.80
CA ASP A 155 -15.70 12.26 -10.04
C ASP A 155 -14.20 12.20 -9.72
N LEU A 156 -13.55 11.14 -10.19
CA LEU A 156 -12.13 10.92 -9.95
C LEU A 156 -11.24 11.96 -10.67
N ASP A 157 -11.60 12.41 -11.87
CA ASP A 157 -10.82 13.40 -12.59
C ASP A 157 -10.92 14.78 -11.91
N GLU A 158 -12.06 15.11 -11.29
CA GLU A 158 -12.17 16.29 -10.41
C GLU A 158 -11.25 16.18 -9.19
N ALA A 159 -11.20 15.01 -8.55
CA ALA A 159 -10.31 14.75 -7.43
C ALA A 159 -8.83 14.93 -7.82
N ILE A 160 -8.43 14.37 -8.97
CA ILE A 160 -7.07 14.48 -9.51
C ILE A 160 -6.74 15.94 -9.82
N ALA A 161 -7.65 16.67 -10.47
CA ALA A 161 -7.45 18.08 -10.78
C ALA A 161 -7.29 18.93 -9.51
N ALA A 162 -8.11 18.67 -8.48
CA ALA A 162 -7.98 19.34 -7.18
C ALA A 162 -6.62 19.06 -6.52
N HIS A 163 -6.19 17.79 -6.49
CA HIS A 163 -4.89 17.40 -5.96
C HIS A 163 -3.72 18.09 -6.69
N GLU A 164 -3.72 18.05 -8.02
CA GLU A 164 -2.66 18.70 -8.82
C GLU A 164 -2.61 20.21 -8.60
N ASN A 165 -3.77 20.87 -8.52
CA ASN A 165 -3.84 22.31 -8.23
C ASN A 165 -3.25 22.63 -6.85
N ASN A 166 -3.55 21.83 -5.84
CA ASN A 166 -2.98 21.97 -4.51
C ASN A 166 -1.45 21.81 -4.53
N MET A 167 -0.93 20.80 -5.23
CA MET A 167 0.51 20.58 -5.40
C MET A 167 1.20 21.75 -6.12
N ARG A 168 0.59 22.31 -7.17
CA ARG A 168 1.11 23.48 -7.88
C ARG A 168 1.15 24.72 -6.99
N ARG A 169 0.10 24.96 -6.20
CA ARG A 169 0.04 26.09 -5.24
C ARG A 169 1.11 25.96 -4.16
N ALA A 170 1.28 24.78 -3.58
CA ALA A 170 2.31 24.52 -2.57
C ALA A 170 3.74 24.70 -3.11
N THR A 171 3.99 24.18 -4.32
CA THR A 171 5.28 24.32 -5.00
C THR A 171 5.59 25.79 -5.29
N ARG A 172 4.62 26.53 -5.84
CA ARG A 172 4.79 27.97 -6.14
C ARG A 172 5.08 28.79 -4.89
N ALA A 173 4.33 28.57 -3.81
CA ALA A 173 4.58 29.25 -2.53
C ALA A 173 5.98 28.97 -1.97
N THR A 174 6.49 27.75 -2.18
CA THR A 174 7.85 27.36 -1.77
C THR A 174 8.92 28.09 -2.60
N ILE A 175 8.73 28.15 -3.92
CA ILE A 175 9.63 28.88 -4.84
C ILE A 175 9.66 30.37 -4.48
N ASP A 176 8.51 31.01 -4.26
CA ASP A 176 8.43 32.44 -3.93
C ASP A 176 9.16 32.75 -2.60
N LYS A 177 9.06 31.86 -1.60
CA LYS A 177 9.83 31.95 -0.35
C LYS A 177 11.34 31.82 -0.58
N MET A 178 11.78 30.92 -1.45
CA MET A 178 13.21 30.75 -1.76
C MET A 178 13.79 31.93 -2.53
N VAL A 179 13.04 32.49 -3.49
CA VAL A 179 13.45 33.66 -4.28
C VAL A 179 13.54 34.90 -3.38
N SER A 180 12.57 35.12 -2.51
CA SER A 180 12.59 36.24 -1.55
C SER A 180 13.74 36.13 -0.54
N ALA A 181 14.01 34.94 0.00
CA ALA A 181 15.14 34.70 0.90
C ALA A 181 16.50 34.95 0.22
N THR A 182 16.65 34.55 -1.04
CA THR A 182 17.88 34.80 -1.82
C THR A 182 18.10 36.29 -2.07
N ARG A 183 17.05 37.03 -2.43
CA ARG A 183 17.12 38.50 -2.60
C ARG A 183 17.48 39.22 -1.29
N ALA A 184 16.92 38.78 -0.17
CA ALA A 184 17.23 39.35 1.15
C ALA A 184 18.70 39.11 1.59
N ARG A 185 19.32 38.01 1.14
CA ARG A 185 20.75 37.75 1.36
C ARG A 185 21.66 38.56 0.43
N ALA A 186 21.26 38.77 -0.81
CA ALA A 186 22.03 39.56 -1.78
C ALA A 186 22.02 41.06 -1.49
N GLY A 187 20.98 41.59 -0.83
CA GLY A 187 20.88 43.01 -0.44
C GLY A 187 21.58 43.40 0.86
N ARG A 188 22.36 42.49 1.48
CA ARG A 188 23.12 42.72 2.72
C ARG A 188 24.63 42.79 2.51
N SER A 189 25.11 42.79 1.26
CA SER A 189 26.52 43.00 0.90
C SER A 189 26.79 44.43 0.49
#